data_AF-A0A7V3BS90-F1
#
_entry.id   AF-A0A7V3BS90-F1
#
_cell.length_a   1.000
_cell.length_b   1.000
_cell.length_c   1.000
_cell.angle_alpha   90.00
_cell.angle_beta   90.00
_cell.angle_gamma   90.00
#
_symmetry.space_group_name_H-M   'P 1'
#
loop_
_entity.id
_entity.type
_entity.pdbx_description
1 polymer ?
#
loop_
_entity_poly.entity_id
_entity_poly.type
_entity_poly.pdbx_seq_one_letter_code
_entity_poly.pdbx_strand_id
1 'polypeptide(L)'
;MYLWWIRLGGAEGLSAVGHRPGVPGLALVLGGTLGRSEVEALAALEIALGPALGLAAGALVRGRAGRAAWLLAGGLAGAFAVHLAAGYLANLALAVLFLAATAALAEGTRRGAVAAAALLAAGGLAHPLFFLLAAAILALTAFLSLRSPERSARDDAVRIGAALAGGGVAAGLGFAALLAGPDPPAVDTSRDAFLRRAGLHGVLRGAYLDRFVRRWARYVQWASVPLAVVGLFATGGFVRRFLLSWGVVVVAGVALSVGTGWAPADRSITFGFVVPILAALGLVRLWGALEPRRPLALAATGALTLAMLAGAFFAWNRQEPFLSELELARLEAANRVVAATEPGTAIVVWVNEGEGPGTFLATRAGNLVRAAVPPARIRDVVVFVPSRTAEADPATQADPDLLAERSALARLSRRDVALAVARSDGARIDLLIAPFDRIDLPAAQRERRWARAADGVFVQPGVAPTGHAADPLEASTPGAIAIAGLLAFAFLSASGFGWARAATADALDAAALAPSIGAATTILAAVLLDLLGARLDGGAGPIVASAAPGVGGYLAWLVLQRRARARSAP
;
A
#
# COMPACT_ATOMS: atom_id res chain seq x y z
N MET A 1 -6.13 -5.10 7.35
CA MET A 1 -7.03 -4.44 6.39
C MET A 1 -6.95 -5.11 5.02
N TYR A 2 -5.79 -5.11 4.34
CA TYR A 2 -5.70 -5.72 3.00
C TYR A 2 -6.12 -7.20 2.93
N LEU A 3 -5.85 -8.00 3.97
CA LEU A 3 -6.31 -9.41 4.02
C LEU A 3 -7.83 -9.55 3.83
N TRP A 4 -8.64 -8.83 4.61
CA TRP A 4 -10.09 -8.91 4.46
C TRP A 4 -10.57 -8.22 3.18
N TRP A 5 -9.83 -7.24 2.64
CA TRP A 5 -10.13 -6.67 1.33
C TRP A 5 -9.94 -7.66 0.19
N ILE A 6 -8.87 -8.45 0.22
CA ILE A 6 -8.62 -9.50 -0.77
C ILE A 6 -9.73 -10.54 -0.70
N ARG A 7 -10.05 -11.03 0.51
CA ARG A 7 -11.12 -12.02 0.71
C ARG A 7 -12.50 -11.50 0.28
N LEU A 8 -12.85 -10.27 0.65
CA LEU A 8 -14.11 -9.64 0.24
C LEU A 8 -14.15 -9.41 -1.28
N GLY A 9 -13.06 -8.90 -1.86
CA GLY A 9 -12.96 -8.66 -3.30
C GLY A 9 -13.00 -9.95 -4.11
N GLY A 10 -12.48 -11.05 -3.56
CA GLY A 10 -12.59 -12.37 -4.16
C GLY A 10 -14.03 -12.90 -4.18
N ALA A 11 -14.75 -12.74 -3.06
CA ALA A 11 -16.10 -13.25 -2.91
C ALA A 11 -17.18 -12.40 -3.60
N GLU A 12 -17.04 -11.08 -3.59
CA GLU A 12 -18.07 -10.13 -4.07
C GLU A 12 -17.62 -9.26 -5.26
N GLY A 13 -16.39 -9.44 -5.75
CA GLY A 13 -15.79 -8.61 -6.80
C GLY A 13 -15.06 -7.38 -6.25
N LEU A 14 -14.21 -6.77 -7.08
CA LEU A 14 -13.34 -5.65 -6.69
C LEU A 14 -14.12 -4.39 -6.31
N SER A 15 -15.37 -4.24 -6.76
CA SER A 15 -16.26 -3.15 -6.36
C SER A 15 -16.52 -3.12 -4.84
N ALA A 16 -16.58 -4.29 -4.20
CA ALA A 16 -16.82 -4.41 -2.76
C ALA A 16 -15.65 -3.87 -1.90
N VAL A 17 -14.47 -3.71 -2.51
CA VAL A 17 -13.30 -3.04 -1.91
C VAL A 17 -12.97 -1.69 -2.52
N GLY A 18 -13.79 -1.28 -3.50
CA GLY A 18 -14.06 0.07 -3.95
C GLY A 18 -12.83 0.95 -4.07
N HIS A 19 -12.60 1.81 -3.08
CA HIS A 19 -11.72 2.98 -3.19
C HIS A 19 -10.24 2.69 -3.54
N ARG A 20 -9.79 1.43 -3.53
CA ARG A 20 -8.41 1.01 -3.87
C ARG A 20 -8.40 -0.43 -4.45
N PRO A 21 -8.97 -0.68 -5.63
CA PRO A 21 -9.14 -2.03 -6.17
C PRO A 21 -7.82 -2.66 -6.63
N GLY A 22 -6.79 -1.85 -6.93
CA GLY A 22 -5.58 -2.32 -7.59
C GLY A 22 -4.77 -3.33 -6.77
N VAL A 23 -4.55 -3.06 -5.47
CA VAL A 23 -3.78 -3.98 -4.62
C VAL A 23 -4.54 -5.29 -4.35
N PRO A 24 -5.83 -5.28 -3.96
CA PRO A 24 -6.62 -6.51 -3.85
C PRO A 24 -6.64 -7.33 -5.14
N GLY A 25 -6.87 -6.69 -6.30
CA GLY A 25 -6.87 -7.37 -7.60
C GLY A 25 -5.51 -8.00 -7.93
N LEU A 26 -4.41 -7.28 -7.68
CA LEU A 26 -3.07 -7.80 -7.88
C LEU A 26 -2.78 -9.01 -6.96
N ALA A 27 -3.20 -8.95 -5.70
CA ALA A 27 -3.01 -10.03 -4.74
C ALA A 27 -3.84 -11.27 -5.07
N LEU A 28 -5.11 -11.10 -5.49
CA LEU A 28 -5.97 -12.20 -5.94
C LEU A 28 -5.38 -12.92 -7.15
N VAL A 29 -4.93 -12.16 -8.16
CA VAL A 29 -4.31 -12.75 -9.35
C VAL A 29 -3.02 -13.49 -9.01
N LEU A 30 -2.16 -12.92 -8.17
CA LEU A 30 -0.93 -13.57 -7.71
C LEU A 30 -1.21 -14.84 -6.91
N GLY A 31 -2.09 -14.76 -5.92
CA GLY A 31 -2.47 -15.89 -5.07
C GLY A 31 -3.04 -17.04 -5.90
N GLY A 32 -4.02 -16.75 -6.76
CA GLY A 32 -4.65 -17.75 -7.62
C GLY A 32 -3.70 -18.34 -8.67
N THR A 33 -2.78 -17.55 -9.23
CA THR A 33 -1.85 -18.03 -10.27
C THR A 33 -0.71 -18.85 -9.68
N LEU A 34 -0.21 -18.46 -8.51
CA LEU A 34 0.92 -19.12 -7.85
C LEU A 34 0.48 -20.23 -6.88
N GLY A 35 -0.82 -20.43 -6.70
CA GLY A 35 -1.39 -21.39 -5.73
C GLY A 35 -0.98 -21.05 -4.30
N ARG A 36 -1.09 -19.77 -3.92
CA ARG A 36 -0.66 -19.23 -2.63
C ARG A 36 -1.85 -18.71 -1.85
N SER A 37 -1.82 -18.87 -0.52
CA SER A 37 -2.80 -18.26 0.38
C SER A 37 -2.78 -16.74 0.30
N GLU A 38 -3.85 -16.07 0.73
CA GLU A 38 -3.94 -14.61 0.72
C GLU A 38 -2.90 -13.97 1.63
N VAL A 39 -2.53 -14.65 2.73
CA VAL A 39 -1.47 -14.25 3.64
C VAL A 39 -0.12 -14.25 2.91
N GLU A 40 0.18 -15.34 2.20
CA GLU A 40 1.40 -15.46 1.40
C GLU A 40 1.44 -14.45 0.25
N ALA A 41 0.34 -14.30 -0.49
CA ALA A 41 0.25 -13.39 -1.62
C ALA A 41 0.45 -11.92 -1.20
N LEU A 42 -0.14 -11.52 -0.08
CA LEU A 42 0.01 -10.18 0.46
C LEU A 42 1.45 -9.91 0.94
N ALA A 43 2.03 -10.84 1.69
CA ALA A 43 3.41 -10.71 2.16
C ALA A 43 4.42 -10.74 0.99
N ALA A 44 4.16 -11.59 -0.01
CA ALA A 44 4.96 -11.65 -1.24
C ALA A 44 4.97 -10.33 -2.00
N LEU A 45 3.84 -9.62 -2.04
CA LEU A 45 3.77 -8.30 -2.67
C LEU A 45 4.61 -7.25 -1.94
N GLU A 46 4.63 -7.25 -0.61
CA GLU A 46 5.50 -6.36 0.17
C GLU A 46 6.98 -6.58 -0.19
N ILE A 47 7.39 -7.84 -0.37
CA ILE A 47 8.75 -8.23 -0.73
C ILE A 47 9.07 -7.94 -2.20
N ALA A 48 8.16 -8.20 -3.13
CA ALA A 48 8.41 -8.07 -4.57
C ALA A 48 8.42 -6.60 -5.04
N LEU A 49 7.57 -5.76 -4.46
CA LEU A 49 7.43 -4.37 -4.90
C LEU A 49 8.60 -3.48 -4.47
N GLY A 50 9.29 -3.77 -3.36
CA GLY A 50 10.48 -3.03 -2.93
C GLY A 50 11.62 -3.05 -3.97
N PRO A 51 12.09 -4.23 -4.41
CA PRO A 51 13.06 -4.38 -5.50
C PRO A 51 12.56 -3.79 -6.82
N ALA A 52 11.28 -3.97 -7.18
CA ALA A 52 10.71 -3.38 -8.38
C ALA A 52 10.80 -1.85 -8.38
N LEU A 53 10.57 -1.21 -7.23
CA LEU A 53 10.76 0.22 -7.05
C LEU A 53 12.22 0.63 -7.26
N GLY A 54 13.15 -0.10 -6.65
CA GLY A 54 14.58 0.13 -6.82
C GLY A 54 15.03 0.00 -8.29
N LEU A 55 14.56 -1.02 -8.99
CA LEU A 55 14.85 -1.20 -10.41
C LEU A 55 14.28 -0.07 -11.28
N ALA A 56 13.05 0.38 -11.01
CA ALA A 56 12.46 1.53 -11.71
C ALA A 56 13.25 2.83 -11.46
N ALA A 57 13.71 3.07 -10.22
CA ALA A 57 14.58 4.19 -9.90
C ALA A 57 15.94 4.09 -10.59
N GLY A 58 16.52 2.90 -10.67
CA GLY A 58 17.75 2.63 -11.43
C GLY A 58 17.58 2.93 -12.92
N ALA A 59 16.51 2.44 -13.56
CA ALA A 59 16.20 2.70 -14.97
C ALA A 59 16.07 4.21 -15.27
N LEU A 60 15.41 4.96 -14.38
CA LEU A 60 15.31 6.42 -14.50
C LEU A 60 16.69 7.10 -14.60
N VAL A 61 17.70 6.58 -13.90
CA VAL A 61 19.04 7.17 -13.78
C VAL A 61 20.07 6.59 -14.78
N ARG A 62 19.92 5.32 -15.21
CA ARG A 62 20.94 4.53 -15.95
C ARG A 62 21.51 5.24 -17.18
N GLY A 63 20.67 5.70 -18.09
CA GLY A 63 21.10 6.40 -19.31
C GLY A 63 21.62 7.82 -19.09
N ARG A 64 21.73 8.29 -17.84
CA ARG A 64 21.86 9.73 -17.53
C ARG A 64 22.97 10.07 -16.54
N ALA A 65 23.42 9.15 -15.70
CA ALA A 65 24.41 9.45 -14.65
C ALA A 65 25.51 8.39 -14.44
N GLY A 66 25.70 7.46 -15.38
CA GLY A 66 26.75 6.45 -15.34
C GLY A 66 26.46 5.26 -14.41
N ARG A 67 27.33 4.23 -14.44
CA ARG A 67 27.06 2.92 -13.81
C ARG A 67 26.86 2.98 -12.30
N ALA A 68 27.72 3.70 -11.59
CA ALA A 68 27.65 3.80 -10.13
C ALA A 68 26.35 4.49 -9.68
N ALA A 69 25.92 5.53 -10.40
CA ALA A 69 24.76 6.32 -10.00
C ALA A 69 23.46 5.53 -10.06
N TRP A 70 23.24 4.74 -11.11
CA TRP A 70 21.98 3.99 -11.22
C TRP A 70 21.93 2.79 -10.27
N LEU A 71 23.06 2.13 -10.01
CA LEU A 71 23.15 1.08 -9.00
C LEU A 71 22.86 1.63 -7.60
N LEU A 72 23.47 2.77 -7.24
CA LEU A 72 23.21 3.43 -5.96
C LEU A 72 21.79 3.97 -5.86
N ALA A 73 21.27 4.62 -6.90
CA ALA A 73 19.91 5.15 -6.91
C ALA A 73 18.89 4.03 -6.74
N GLY A 74 19.08 2.92 -7.46
CA GLY A 74 18.19 1.76 -7.34
C GLY A 74 18.32 1.07 -5.98
N GLY A 75 19.53 0.84 -5.49
CA GLY A 75 19.77 0.22 -4.18
C GLY A 75 19.22 1.05 -3.02
N LEU A 76 19.48 2.36 -2.99
CA LEU A 76 19.02 3.25 -1.92
C LEU A 76 17.51 3.48 -1.99
N ALA A 77 16.92 3.65 -3.17
CA ALA A 77 15.47 3.78 -3.32
C ALA A 77 14.75 2.47 -2.94
N GLY A 78 15.27 1.32 -3.37
CA GLY A 78 14.73 0.00 -3.01
C GLY A 78 14.80 -0.27 -1.52
N ALA A 79 15.93 0.02 -0.87
CA ALA A 79 16.05 -0.08 0.59
C ALA A 79 15.09 0.89 1.30
N PHE A 80 14.92 2.11 0.77
CA PHE A 80 14.01 3.09 1.33
C PHE A 80 12.53 2.66 1.28
N ALA A 81 12.15 1.81 0.32
CA ALA A 81 10.79 1.29 0.16
C ALA A 81 10.25 0.55 1.39
N VAL A 82 11.11 0.11 2.31
CA VAL A 82 10.71 -0.50 3.58
C VAL A 82 9.79 0.36 4.43
N HIS A 83 9.85 1.69 4.26
CA HIS A 83 8.98 2.64 4.96
C HIS A 83 7.52 2.59 4.47
N LEU A 84 7.27 1.96 3.32
CA LEU A 84 5.93 1.73 2.77
C LEU A 84 5.51 0.25 2.77
N ALA A 85 6.45 -0.69 2.82
CA ALA A 85 6.16 -2.12 2.77
C ALA A 85 5.17 -2.56 3.86
N ALA A 86 5.45 -2.25 5.13
CA ALA A 86 4.55 -2.59 6.22
C ALA A 86 3.33 -1.65 6.29
N GLY A 87 2.18 -2.15 5.85
CA GLY A 87 0.87 -1.53 6.10
C GLY A 87 0.49 -0.39 5.16
N TYR A 88 1.36 -0.01 4.22
CA TYR A 88 1.11 1.00 3.19
C TYR A 88 1.26 0.44 1.76
N LEU A 89 0.87 -0.82 1.55
CA LEU A 89 1.05 -1.52 0.29
C LEU A 89 0.50 -0.78 -0.95
N ALA A 90 -0.66 -0.13 -0.85
CA ALA A 90 -1.19 0.71 -1.92
C ALA A 90 -0.29 1.93 -2.26
N ASN A 91 0.35 2.54 -1.26
CA ASN A 91 1.32 3.62 -1.49
C ASN A 91 2.56 3.06 -2.17
N LEU A 92 3.04 1.89 -1.74
CA LEU A 92 4.19 1.23 -2.34
C LEU A 92 3.93 0.87 -3.81
N ALA A 93 2.80 0.23 -4.10
CA ALA A 93 2.38 -0.11 -5.46
C ALA A 93 2.31 1.14 -6.35
N LEU A 94 1.67 2.23 -5.89
CA LEU A 94 1.68 3.47 -6.63
C LEU A 94 3.10 4.02 -6.84
N ALA A 95 3.97 4.03 -5.82
CA ALA A 95 5.32 4.56 -5.94
C ALA A 95 6.16 3.80 -6.98
N VAL A 96 6.02 2.46 -7.02
CA VAL A 96 6.62 1.58 -8.04
C VAL A 96 6.14 1.97 -9.44
N LEU A 97 4.82 2.09 -9.62
CA LEU A 97 4.20 2.39 -10.91
C LEU A 97 4.52 3.82 -11.36
N PHE A 98 4.59 4.77 -10.43
CA PHE A 98 4.94 6.16 -10.70
C PHE A 98 6.39 6.32 -11.15
N LEU A 99 7.35 5.68 -10.46
CA LEU A 99 8.75 5.68 -10.87
C LEU A 99 8.96 4.98 -12.22
N ALA A 100 8.24 3.88 -12.46
CA ALA A 100 8.28 3.23 -13.77
C ALA A 100 7.69 4.11 -14.88
N ALA A 101 6.59 4.83 -14.59
CA ALA A 101 5.99 5.76 -15.55
C ALA A 101 6.96 6.90 -15.90
N THR A 102 7.69 7.42 -14.90
CA THR A 102 8.65 8.51 -15.13
C THR A 102 9.91 8.02 -15.85
N ALA A 103 10.37 6.81 -15.59
CA ALA A 103 11.43 6.17 -16.37
C ALA A 103 10.99 5.98 -17.85
N ALA A 104 9.76 5.50 -18.08
CA ALA A 104 9.21 5.36 -19.44
C ALA A 104 9.05 6.71 -20.16
N LEU A 105 8.64 7.78 -19.45
CA LEU A 105 8.60 9.14 -20.00
C LEU A 105 10.00 9.67 -20.34
N ALA A 106 10.99 9.34 -19.52
CA ALA A 106 12.36 9.80 -19.69
C ALA A 106 13.01 9.27 -20.99
N GLU A 107 12.51 8.17 -21.55
CA GLU A 107 12.91 7.66 -22.88
C GLU A 107 12.61 8.66 -24.00
N GLY A 108 11.70 9.61 -23.79
CA GLY A 108 11.38 10.63 -24.78
C GLY A 108 10.62 10.07 -26.00
N THR A 109 10.00 8.90 -25.91
CA THR A 109 9.26 8.29 -27.03
C THR A 109 7.76 8.36 -26.83
N ARG A 110 6.99 8.31 -27.93
CA ARG A 110 5.52 8.19 -27.88
C ARG A 110 5.09 6.88 -27.20
N ARG A 111 5.84 5.79 -27.41
CA ARG A 111 5.57 4.49 -26.78
C ARG A 111 5.78 4.55 -25.27
N GLY A 112 6.83 5.23 -24.82
CA GLY A 112 7.08 5.52 -23.42
C GLY A 112 5.94 6.31 -22.78
N ALA A 113 5.39 7.32 -23.47
CA ALA A 113 4.23 8.07 -22.98
C ALA A 113 2.96 7.21 -22.85
N VAL A 114 2.71 6.29 -23.79
CA VAL A 114 1.58 5.33 -23.70
C VAL A 114 1.78 4.37 -22.54
N ALA A 115 2.99 3.81 -22.36
CA ALA A 115 3.30 2.97 -21.22
C ALA A 115 3.14 3.71 -19.89
N ALA A 116 3.59 4.96 -19.83
CA ALA A 116 3.41 5.83 -18.67
C ALA A 116 1.93 6.08 -18.36
N ALA A 117 1.08 6.28 -19.38
CA ALA A 117 -0.37 6.41 -19.18
C ALA A 117 -0.97 5.16 -18.52
N ALA A 118 -0.61 3.96 -19.00
CA ALA A 118 -1.07 2.69 -18.41
C ALA A 118 -0.56 2.49 -16.97
N LEU A 119 0.71 2.80 -16.72
CA LEU A 119 1.31 2.76 -15.38
C LEU A 119 0.63 3.73 -14.41
N LEU A 120 0.34 4.95 -14.86
CA LEU A 120 -0.39 5.96 -14.10
C LEU A 120 -1.84 5.54 -13.85
N ALA A 121 -2.50 4.90 -14.82
CA ALA A 121 -3.85 4.35 -14.65
C ALA A 121 -3.89 3.27 -13.56
N ALA A 122 -2.99 2.28 -13.65
CA ALA A 122 -2.84 1.24 -12.63
C ALA A 122 -2.48 1.84 -11.26
N GLY A 123 -1.63 2.87 -11.25
CA GLY A 123 -1.27 3.62 -10.04
C GLY A 123 -2.48 4.32 -9.41
N GLY A 124 -3.32 4.96 -10.21
CA GLY A 124 -4.58 5.56 -9.79
C GLY A 124 -5.52 4.56 -9.14
N LEU A 125 -5.67 3.38 -9.74
CA LEU A 125 -6.45 2.26 -9.21
C LEU A 125 -5.81 1.63 -7.95
N ALA A 126 -4.49 1.69 -7.79
CA ALA A 126 -3.85 1.26 -6.55
C ALA A 126 -4.10 2.27 -5.42
N HIS A 127 -3.92 3.57 -5.69
CA HIS A 127 -4.08 4.61 -4.68
C HIS A 127 -4.47 6.00 -5.26
N PRO A 128 -5.76 6.38 -5.25
CA PRO A 128 -6.23 7.59 -5.94
C PRO A 128 -5.70 8.90 -5.34
N LEU A 129 -5.61 9.01 -4.00
CA LEU A 129 -5.13 10.25 -3.38
C LEU A 129 -3.65 10.54 -3.67
N PHE A 130 -2.77 9.55 -3.59
CA PHE A 130 -1.37 9.74 -3.97
C PHE A 130 -1.19 9.81 -5.49
N PHE A 131 -2.12 9.28 -6.30
CA PHE A 131 -2.14 9.57 -7.73
C PHE A 131 -2.31 11.07 -7.99
N LEU A 132 -3.13 11.80 -7.22
CA LEU A 132 -3.20 13.26 -7.32
C LEU A 132 -1.87 13.94 -6.98
N LEU A 133 -1.13 13.41 -5.99
CA LEU A 133 0.21 13.88 -5.65
C LEU A 133 1.20 13.64 -6.82
N ALA A 134 1.20 12.44 -7.40
CA ALA A 134 1.98 12.10 -8.58
C ALA A 134 1.62 12.98 -9.79
N ALA A 135 0.33 13.27 -9.99
CA ALA A 135 -0.15 14.16 -11.02
C ALA A 135 0.33 15.60 -10.81
N ALA A 136 0.34 16.11 -9.57
CA ALA A 136 0.88 17.42 -9.25
C ALA A 136 2.39 17.52 -9.55
N ILE A 137 3.16 16.48 -9.22
CA ILE A 137 4.60 16.40 -9.53
C ILE A 137 4.83 16.47 -11.04
N LEU A 138 4.09 15.68 -11.81
CA LEU A 138 4.20 15.63 -13.28
C LEU A 138 3.69 16.92 -13.92
N ALA A 139 2.61 17.52 -13.42
CA ALA A 139 2.10 18.80 -13.90
C ALA A 139 3.13 19.92 -13.70
N LEU A 140 3.78 19.99 -12.54
CA LEU A 140 4.89 20.92 -12.30
C LEU A 140 6.09 20.61 -13.21
N THR A 141 6.40 19.34 -13.43
CA THR A 141 7.46 18.92 -14.37
C THR A 141 7.16 19.37 -15.79
N ALA A 142 5.91 19.21 -16.26
CA ALA A 142 5.46 19.66 -17.57
C ALA A 142 5.53 21.18 -17.68
N PHE A 143 5.08 21.90 -16.66
CA PHE A 143 5.17 23.37 -16.58
C PHE A 143 6.61 23.86 -16.69
N LEU A 144 7.54 23.30 -15.91
CA LEU A 144 8.96 23.64 -16.00
C LEU A 144 9.56 23.28 -17.37
N SER A 145 9.06 22.23 -18.01
CA SER A 145 9.51 21.82 -19.35
C SER A 145 8.99 22.76 -20.44
N LEU A 146 7.78 23.31 -20.31
CA LEU A 146 7.25 24.37 -21.19
C LEU A 146 8.02 25.69 -21.08
N ARG A 147 8.52 26.00 -19.88
CA ARG A 147 9.34 27.19 -19.61
C ARG A 147 10.77 27.08 -20.13
N SER A 148 11.22 25.88 -20.48
CA SER A 148 12.55 25.68 -21.04
C SER A 148 12.63 26.20 -22.48
N PRO A 149 13.76 26.83 -22.88
CA PRO A 149 13.97 27.24 -24.26
C PRO A 149 14.19 26.03 -25.21
N GLU A 150 14.53 24.86 -24.66
CA GLU A 150 14.80 23.65 -25.44
C GLU A 150 13.52 23.07 -26.07
N ARG A 151 13.53 22.86 -27.39
CA ARG A 151 12.41 22.20 -28.09
C ARG A 151 12.09 20.81 -27.54
N SER A 152 13.12 20.03 -27.21
CA SER A 152 12.99 18.70 -26.60
C SER A 152 12.25 18.73 -25.26
N ALA A 153 12.39 19.80 -24.48
CA ALA A 153 11.66 19.98 -23.23
C ALA A 153 10.17 20.28 -23.46
N ARG A 154 9.82 21.02 -24.51
CA ARG A 154 8.40 21.20 -24.88
C ARG A 154 7.76 19.88 -25.28
N ASP A 155 8.49 19.02 -26.00
CA ASP A 155 8.03 17.67 -26.33
C ASP A 155 7.84 16.81 -25.05
N ASP A 156 8.70 16.97 -24.03
CA ASP A 156 8.48 16.35 -22.72
C ASP A 156 7.14 16.77 -22.12
N ALA A 157 6.83 18.07 -22.13
CA ALA A 157 5.58 18.58 -21.59
C ALA A 157 4.35 17.97 -22.27
N VAL A 158 4.38 17.84 -23.60
CA VAL A 158 3.31 17.19 -24.37
C VAL A 158 3.17 15.72 -23.99
N ARG A 159 4.29 14.99 -23.88
CA ARG A 159 4.28 13.57 -23.47
C ARG A 159 3.74 13.39 -22.06
N ILE A 160 4.16 14.23 -21.11
CA ILE A 160 3.67 14.21 -19.73
C ILE A 160 2.17 14.51 -19.71
N GLY A 161 1.72 15.55 -20.41
CA GLY A 161 0.31 15.93 -20.48
C GLY A 161 -0.56 14.81 -21.06
N ALA A 162 -0.12 14.18 -22.16
CA ALA A 162 -0.80 13.04 -22.76
C ALA A 162 -0.86 11.83 -21.82
N ALA A 163 0.24 11.53 -21.11
CA ALA A 163 0.29 10.43 -20.16
C ALA A 163 -0.62 10.67 -18.94
N LEU A 164 -0.63 11.88 -18.40
CA LEU A 164 -1.53 12.28 -17.30
C LEU A 164 -3.00 12.21 -17.70
N ALA A 165 -3.34 12.78 -18.86
CA ALA A 165 -4.72 12.75 -19.35
C ALA A 165 -5.18 11.31 -19.62
N GLY A 166 -4.39 10.52 -20.36
CA GLY A 166 -4.71 9.13 -20.66
C GLY A 166 -4.80 8.26 -19.41
N GLY A 167 -3.82 8.38 -18.50
CA GLY A 167 -3.81 7.63 -17.24
C GLY A 167 -4.95 8.03 -16.30
N GLY A 168 -5.26 9.32 -16.20
CA GLY A 168 -6.37 9.83 -15.41
C GLY A 168 -7.73 9.38 -15.94
N VAL A 169 -7.95 9.45 -17.26
CA VAL A 169 -9.18 8.93 -17.89
C VAL A 169 -9.32 7.44 -17.67
N ALA A 170 -8.27 6.64 -17.90
CA ALA A 170 -8.33 5.19 -17.72
C ALA A 170 -8.56 4.79 -16.25
N ALA A 171 -7.91 5.44 -15.28
CA ALA A 171 -8.19 5.22 -13.86
C ALA A 171 -9.63 5.63 -13.50
N GLY A 172 -10.10 6.78 -14.00
CA GLY A 172 -11.46 7.27 -13.80
C GLY A 172 -12.51 6.32 -14.35
N LEU A 173 -12.30 5.77 -15.56
CA LEU A 173 -13.16 4.73 -16.13
C LEU A 173 -13.15 3.45 -15.31
N GLY A 174 -11.98 3.02 -14.81
CA GLY A 174 -11.88 1.88 -13.91
C GLY A 174 -12.68 2.09 -12.62
N PHE A 175 -12.59 3.25 -11.98
CA PHE A 175 -13.42 3.58 -10.81
C PHE A 175 -14.90 3.69 -11.14
N ALA A 176 -15.25 4.33 -12.26
CA ALA A 176 -16.64 4.46 -12.69
C ALA A 176 -17.29 3.10 -12.94
N ALA A 177 -16.55 2.15 -13.50
CA ALA A 177 -17.04 0.81 -13.77
C ALA A 177 -17.27 0.01 -12.47
N LEU A 178 -16.51 0.28 -11.41
CA LEU A 178 -16.70 -0.35 -10.10
C LEU A 178 -17.92 0.18 -9.33
N LEU A 179 -18.56 1.27 -9.78
CA LEU A 179 -19.79 1.79 -9.16
C LEU A 179 -21.01 0.89 -9.39
N ALA A 180 -20.95 -0.04 -10.35
CA ALA A 180 -22.06 -0.93 -10.67
C ALA A 180 -22.19 -2.14 -9.70
N GLY A 181 -21.15 -2.43 -8.91
CA GLY A 181 -21.13 -3.57 -8.00
C GLY A 181 -21.48 -3.21 -6.54
N PRO A 182 -21.32 -4.16 -5.60
CA PRO A 182 -21.67 -3.94 -4.20
C PRO A 182 -20.94 -2.77 -3.55
N ASP A 183 -21.64 -1.99 -2.72
CA ASP A 183 -21.05 -0.88 -1.98
C ASP A 183 -19.97 -1.37 -0.99
N PRO A 184 -18.85 -0.65 -0.85
CA PRO A 184 -17.86 -0.94 0.17
C PRO A 184 -18.45 -0.89 1.59
N PRO A 185 -18.02 -1.77 2.51
CA PRO A 185 -18.47 -1.71 3.90
C PRO A 185 -18.15 -0.34 4.53
N ALA A 186 -19.16 0.30 5.12
CA ALA A 186 -19.04 1.58 5.81
C ALA A 186 -18.37 1.42 7.19
N VAL A 187 -17.08 1.05 7.19
CA VAL A 187 -16.32 0.70 8.39
C VAL A 187 -15.02 1.48 8.49
N ASP A 188 -14.62 1.84 9.71
CA ASP A 188 -13.37 2.55 9.95
C ASP A 188 -12.18 1.58 9.93
N THR A 189 -11.31 1.70 8.93
CA THR A 189 -10.14 0.83 8.78
C THR A 189 -8.89 1.34 9.49
N SER A 190 -8.95 2.53 10.10
CA SER A 190 -7.85 3.12 10.87
C SER A 190 -8.36 4.17 11.87
N ARG A 191 -7.56 4.46 12.91
CA ARG A 191 -7.83 5.56 13.86
C ARG A 191 -8.07 6.90 13.14
N ASP A 192 -7.32 7.19 12.08
CA ASP A 192 -7.48 8.41 11.28
C ASP A 192 -8.85 8.50 10.58
N ALA A 193 -9.43 7.36 10.16
CA ALA A 193 -10.78 7.32 9.58
C ALA A 193 -11.84 7.58 10.67
N PHE A 194 -11.70 6.87 11.80
CA PHE A 194 -12.56 7.04 12.96
C PHE A 194 -12.60 8.50 13.45
N LEU A 195 -11.44 9.12 13.69
CA LEU A 195 -11.36 10.49 14.22
C LEU A 195 -12.03 11.51 13.28
N ARG A 196 -11.92 11.31 11.95
CA ARG A 196 -12.62 12.15 10.96
C ARG A 196 -14.13 11.94 11.03
N ARG A 197 -14.59 10.69 11.06
CA ARG A 197 -16.02 10.34 11.16
C ARG A 197 -16.65 10.86 12.45
N ALA A 198 -15.88 10.88 13.54
CA ALA A 198 -16.28 11.39 14.84
C ALA A 198 -16.27 12.93 14.94
N GLY A 199 -15.78 13.65 13.92
CA GLY A 199 -15.62 15.10 13.95
C GLY A 199 -14.50 15.59 14.87
N LEU A 200 -13.61 14.70 15.32
CA LEU A 200 -12.51 15.00 16.24
C LEU A 200 -11.27 15.51 15.49
N HIS A 201 -11.45 16.55 14.67
CA HIS A 201 -10.39 17.10 13.82
C HIS A 201 -9.22 17.70 14.63
N GLY A 202 -9.50 18.28 15.81
CA GLY A 202 -8.46 18.78 16.72
C GLY A 202 -7.53 17.68 17.22
N VAL A 203 -8.11 16.59 17.75
CA VAL A 203 -7.37 15.40 18.21
C VAL A 203 -6.58 14.76 17.07
N LEU A 204 -7.19 14.68 15.87
CA LEU A 204 -6.51 14.16 14.68
C LEU A 204 -5.29 15.00 14.30
N ARG A 205 -5.43 16.33 14.29
CA ARG A 205 -4.32 17.24 14.01
C ARG A 205 -3.20 17.11 15.04
N GLY A 206 -3.55 17.04 16.32
CA GLY A 206 -2.60 16.78 17.41
C GLY A 206 -1.85 15.46 17.19
N ALA A 207 -2.57 14.38 16.87
CA ALA A 207 -1.99 13.06 16.59
C ALA A 207 -1.06 13.07 15.36
N TYR A 208 -1.34 13.89 14.34
CA TYR A 208 -0.49 14.04 13.16
C TYR A 208 0.83 14.75 13.48
N LEU A 209 0.76 15.86 14.24
CA LEU A 209 1.95 16.59 14.69
C LEU A 209 2.80 15.73 15.62
N ASP A 210 2.16 15.07 16.57
CA ASP A 210 2.83 14.19 17.53
C ASP A 210 3.54 13.02 16.84
N ARG A 211 2.85 12.36 15.89
CA ARG A 211 3.45 11.30 15.05
C ARG A 211 4.66 11.81 14.28
N PHE A 212 4.58 13.02 13.73
CA PHE A 212 5.67 13.64 12.99
C PHE A 212 6.88 13.91 13.89
N VAL A 213 6.68 14.50 15.07
CA VAL A 213 7.74 14.79 16.05
C VAL A 213 8.39 13.50 16.56
N ARG A 214 7.59 12.53 17.04
CA ARG A 214 8.11 11.26 17.57
C ARG A 214 8.83 10.43 16.52
N ARG A 215 8.41 10.49 15.25
CA ARG A 215 9.04 9.73 14.16
C ARG A 215 10.13 10.51 13.44
N TRP A 216 10.40 11.77 13.78
CA TRP A 216 11.36 12.62 13.09
C TRP A 216 12.74 11.96 12.95
N ALA A 217 13.23 11.35 14.03
CA ALA A 217 14.51 10.64 14.06
C ALA A 217 14.49 9.31 13.29
N ARG A 218 13.31 8.68 13.11
CA ARG A 218 13.16 7.38 12.45
C ARG A 218 13.52 7.42 10.97
N TYR A 219 13.35 8.58 10.32
CA TYR A 219 13.52 8.64 8.88
C TYR A 219 14.98 8.55 8.44
N VAL A 220 15.96 9.00 9.25
CA VAL A 220 17.42 9.08 8.94
C VAL A 220 17.77 9.88 7.66
N GLN A 221 16.80 10.10 6.77
CA GLN A 221 16.86 10.81 5.50
C GLN A 221 17.40 12.22 5.62
N TRP A 222 17.30 12.85 6.79
CA TRP A 222 17.89 14.18 7.04
C TRP A 222 19.39 14.19 6.78
N ALA A 223 20.09 13.08 7.09
CA ALA A 223 21.50 12.92 6.78
C ALA A 223 21.77 12.85 5.26
N SER A 224 20.77 12.46 4.47
CA SER A 224 20.84 12.36 3.01
C SER A 224 20.48 13.67 2.31
N VAL A 225 19.84 14.63 2.98
CA VAL A 225 19.40 15.90 2.36
C VAL A 225 20.57 16.70 1.78
N PRO A 226 21.71 16.91 2.48
CA PRO A 226 22.84 17.62 1.88
C PRO A 226 23.36 16.94 0.61
N LEU A 227 23.46 15.61 0.61
CA LEU A 227 23.83 14.83 -0.57
C LEU A 227 22.79 14.97 -1.68
N ALA A 228 21.50 14.98 -1.35
CA ALA A 228 20.44 15.15 -2.31
C ALA A 228 20.50 16.54 -2.99
N VAL A 229 20.80 17.59 -2.23
CA VAL A 229 21.03 18.93 -2.79
C VAL A 229 22.22 18.92 -3.75
N VAL A 230 23.35 18.31 -3.36
CA VAL A 230 24.53 18.16 -4.24
C VAL A 230 24.19 17.36 -5.50
N GLY A 231 23.44 16.27 -5.36
CA GLY A 231 23.00 15.42 -6.47
C GLY A 231 22.05 16.12 -7.43
N LEU A 232 21.23 17.06 -6.96
CA LEU A 232 20.35 17.85 -7.82
C LEU A 232 21.14 18.65 -8.85
N PHE A 233 22.29 19.21 -8.46
CA PHE A 233 23.21 19.91 -9.35
C PHE A 233 23.98 19.00 -10.31
N ALA A 234 23.95 17.68 -10.07
CA ALA A 234 24.56 16.69 -10.96
C ALA A 234 23.59 16.17 -12.05
N THR A 235 22.33 16.63 -12.06
CA THR A 235 21.33 16.21 -13.04
C THR A 235 21.07 17.27 -14.11
N GLY A 236 20.60 16.83 -15.28
CA GLY A 236 20.18 17.70 -16.38
C GLY A 236 18.85 17.28 -17.00
N GLY A 237 18.35 18.10 -17.93
CA GLY A 237 17.18 17.80 -18.76
C GLY A 237 15.91 17.42 -17.98
N PHE A 238 15.19 16.42 -18.49
CA PHE A 238 13.94 15.92 -17.92
C PHE A 238 14.10 15.49 -16.46
N VAL A 239 15.14 14.70 -16.14
CA VAL A 239 15.32 14.13 -14.79
C VAL A 239 15.53 15.23 -13.76
N ARG A 240 16.28 16.28 -14.07
CA ARG A 240 16.41 17.43 -13.16
C ARG A 240 15.06 18.10 -12.89
N ARG A 241 14.29 18.38 -13.95
CA ARG A 241 12.96 19.02 -13.81
C ARG A 241 12.01 18.14 -12.99
N PHE A 242 12.03 16.83 -13.22
CA PHE A 242 11.22 15.86 -12.48
C PHE A 242 11.59 15.78 -11.01
N LEU A 243 12.87 15.55 -10.69
CA LEU A 243 13.34 15.42 -9.30
C LEU A 243 13.18 16.74 -8.54
N LEU A 244 13.42 17.90 -9.18
CA LEU A 244 13.12 19.20 -8.60
C LEU A 244 11.63 19.33 -8.26
N SER A 245 10.75 19.01 -9.22
CA SER A 245 9.30 19.09 -9.02
C SER A 245 8.82 18.17 -7.89
N TRP A 246 9.37 16.96 -7.82
CA TRP A 246 9.07 16.03 -6.74
C TRP A 246 9.53 16.56 -5.38
N GLY A 247 10.75 17.09 -5.30
CA GLY A 247 11.27 17.72 -4.09
C GLY A 247 10.39 18.88 -3.61
N VAL A 248 10.01 19.79 -4.52
CA VAL A 248 9.13 20.93 -4.22
C VAL A 248 7.77 20.46 -3.70
N VAL A 249 7.14 19.49 -4.37
CA VAL A 249 5.83 18.97 -3.96
C VAL A 249 5.89 18.26 -2.62
N VAL A 250 6.95 17.51 -2.32
CA VAL A 250 7.14 16.86 -1.01
C VAL A 250 7.31 17.91 0.08
N VAL A 251 8.16 18.92 -0.12
CA VAL A 251 8.37 19.99 0.85
C VAL A 251 7.08 20.79 1.09
N ALA A 252 6.38 21.17 0.01
CA ALA A 252 5.09 21.86 0.11
C ALA A 252 4.04 20.99 0.80
N GLY A 253 4.00 19.69 0.49
CA GLY A 253 3.10 18.73 1.12
C GLY A 253 3.36 18.56 2.62
N VAL A 254 4.63 18.52 3.04
CA VAL A 254 5.01 18.51 4.46
C VAL A 254 4.59 19.81 5.13
N ALA A 255 4.94 20.97 4.56
CA ALA A 255 4.60 22.28 5.12
C ALA A 255 3.08 22.47 5.26
N LEU A 256 2.31 22.10 4.23
CA LEU A 256 0.85 22.14 4.26
C LEU A 256 0.28 21.18 5.31
N SER A 257 0.79 19.96 5.40
CA SER A 257 0.37 18.96 6.38
C SER A 257 0.60 19.42 7.82
N VAL A 258 1.77 20.00 8.11
CA VAL A 258 2.11 20.56 9.43
C VAL A 258 1.25 21.80 9.74
N GLY A 259 1.12 22.71 8.78
CA GLY A 259 0.41 23.98 8.97
C GLY A 259 -1.11 23.83 9.11
N THR A 260 -1.72 22.88 8.39
CA THR A 260 -3.18 22.71 8.35
C THR A 260 -3.69 21.51 9.14
N GLY A 261 -2.87 20.46 9.30
CA GLY A 261 -3.32 19.17 9.83
C GLY A 261 -4.21 18.37 8.88
N TRP A 262 -4.33 18.74 7.60
CA TRP A 262 -5.20 18.06 6.63
C TRP A 262 -4.77 16.62 6.33
N ALA A 263 -3.47 16.36 6.39
CA ALA A 263 -2.87 15.06 6.17
C ALA A 263 -1.68 14.90 7.12
N PRO A 264 -1.27 13.66 7.42
CA PRO A 264 -0.11 13.44 8.26
C PRO A 264 1.16 13.64 7.42
N ALA A 265 2.07 14.50 7.89
CA ALA A 265 3.27 14.88 7.16
C ALA A 265 4.25 13.71 6.91
N ASP A 266 4.17 12.65 7.73
CA ASP A 266 4.94 11.42 7.54
C ASP A 266 4.66 10.76 6.17
N ARG A 267 3.43 10.82 5.68
CA ARG A 267 3.05 10.27 4.38
C ARG A 267 3.82 10.92 3.23
N SER A 268 3.99 12.24 3.26
CA SER A 268 4.79 12.97 2.27
C SER A 268 6.27 12.58 2.34
N ILE A 269 6.82 12.42 3.54
CA ILE A 269 8.21 12.00 3.75
C ILE A 269 8.43 10.56 3.24
N THR A 270 7.53 9.63 3.56
CA THR A 270 7.64 8.23 3.12
C THR A 270 7.48 8.05 1.61
N PHE A 271 6.88 9.01 0.90
CA PHE A 271 6.82 9.07 -0.57
C PHE A 271 7.97 9.89 -1.16
N GLY A 272 8.88 10.42 -0.34
CA GLY A 272 10.02 11.24 -0.72
C GLY A 272 11.18 10.50 -1.37
N PHE A 273 10.92 9.51 -2.25
CA PHE A 273 11.97 8.74 -2.95
C PHE A 273 12.93 9.61 -3.79
N VAL A 274 12.55 10.85 -4.09
CA VAL A 274 13.46 11.87 -4.63
C VAL A 274 14.74 12.02 -3.81
N VAL A 275 14.67 11.93 -2.46
CA VAL A 275 15.83 12.09 -1.58
C VAL A 275 16.87 10.98 -1.76
N PRO A 276 16.56 9.68 -1.63
CA PRO A 276 17.55 8.63 -1.86
C PRO A 276 18.08 8.60 -3.31
N ILE A 277 17.25 8.93 -4.31
CA ILE A 277 17.69 9.01 -5.71
C ILE A 277 18.70 10.14 -5.90
N LEU A 278 18.40 11.33 -5.40
CA LEU A 278 19.33 12.47 -5.47
C LEU A 278 20.57 12.25 -4.60
N ALA A 279 20.44 11.63 -3.44
CA ALA A 279 21.58 11.33 -2.57
C ALA A 279 22.56 10.35 -3.25
N ALA A 280 22.07 9.37 -4.00
CA ALA A 280 22.92 8.50 -4.82
C ALA A 280 23.76 9.27 -5.84
N LEU A 281 23.14 10.24 -6.53
CA LEU A 281 23.83 11.11 -7.47
C LEU A 281 24.86 12.02 -6.76
N GLY A 282 24.51 12.52 -5.57
CA GLY A 282 25.41 13.26 -4.70
C GLY A 282 26.61 12.44 -4.25
N LEU A 283 26.43 11.16 -3.92
CA LEU A 283 27.49 10.23 -3.54
C LEU A 283 28.49 10.00 -4.69
N VAL A 284 28.01 9.83 -5.92
CA VAL A 284 28.89 9.68 -7.09
C VAL A 284 29.69 10.96 -7.34
N ARG A 285 29.06 12.13 -7.19
CA ARG A 285 29.76 13.41 -7.30
C ARG A 285 30.80 13.60 -6.19
N LEU A 286 30.45 13.23 -4.95
CA LEU A 286 31.36 13.28 -3.81
C LEU A 286 32.56 12.36 -4.00
N TRP A 287 32.33 11.15 -4.52
CA TRP A 287 33.40 10.23 -4.90
C TRP A 287 34.38 10.89 -5.88
N GLY A 288 33.87 11.44 -6.99
CA GLY A 288 34.71 12.10 -7.99
C GLY A 288 35.50 13.29 -7.42
N ALA A 289 34.89 14.06 -6.52
CA ALA A 289 35.56 15.17 -5.84
C ALA A 289 36.67 14.73 -4.88
N LEU A 290 36.53 13.55 -4.26
CA LEU A 290 37.47 12.98 -3.30
C LEU A 290 38.41 11.95 -3.90
N GLU A 291 38.28 11.62 -5.18
CA GLU A 291 39.09 10.59 -5.87
C GLU A 291 40.61 10.74 -5.68
N PRO A 292 41.19 11.97 -5.67
CA PRO A 292 42.62 12.14 -5.36
C PRO A 292 43.02 11.62 -3.96
N ARG A 293 42.07 11.52 -3.04
CA ARG A 293 42.21 10.99 -1.68
C ARG A 293 41.36 9.73 -1.54
N ARG A 294 41.68 8.69 -2.32
CA ARG A 294 40.97 7.40 -2.34
C ARG A 294 40.52 6.84 -0.99
N PRO A 295 41.36 6.77 0.08
CA PRO A 295 40.89 6.27 1.37
C PRO A 295 39.79 7.13 1.98
N LEU A 296 39.85 8.46 1.83
CA LEU A 296 38.80 9.38 2.28
C LEU A 296 37.54 9.25 1.41
N ALA A 297 37.67 9.09 0.10
CA ALA A 297 36.54 8.86 -0.79
C ALA A 297 35.77 7.59 -0.41
N LEU A 298 36.49 6.48 -0.19
CA LEU A 298 35.93 5.21 0.27
C LEU A 298 35.28 5.34 1.65
N ALA A 299 35.98 5.93 2.62
CA ALA A 299 35.46 6.11 3.96
C ALA A 299 34.19 6.98 3.98
N ALA A 300 34.20 8.14 3.32
CA ALA A 300 33.07 9.06 3.32
C ALA A 300 31.85 8.50 2.58
N THR A 301 32.02 8.03 1.35
CA THR A 301 30.90 7.51 0.55
C THR A 301 30.38 6.18 1.09
N GLY A 302 31.27 5.32 1.59
CA GLY A 302 30.91 4.07 2.25
C GLY A 302 30.14 4.31 3.55
N ALA A 303 30.63 5.17 4.43
CA ALA A 303 29.96 5.49 5.69
C ALA A 303 28.57 6.12 5.47
N LEU A 304 28.44 7.05 4.52
CA LEU A 304 27.15 7.68 4.19
C LEU A 304 26.15 6.67 3.60
N THR A 305 26.62 5.79 2.71
CA THR A 305 25.79 4.71 2.16
C THR A 305 25.34 3.76 3.27
N LEU A 306 26.25 3.33 4.14
CA LEU A 306 25.94 2.46 5.29
C LEU A 306 24.97 3.12 6.25
N ALA A 307 25.10 4.42 6.53
CA ALA A 307 24.17 5.16 7.40
C ALA A 307 22.75 5.18 6.82
N MET A 308 22.60 5.38 5.51
CA MET A 308 21.30 5.33 4.84
C MET A 308 20.69 3.92 4.87
N LEU A 309 21.50 2.89 4.60
CA LEU A 309 21.06 1.50 4.67
C LEU A 309 20.72 1.07 6.10
N ALA A 310 21.48 1.53 7.10
CA ALA A 310 21.21 1.28 8.51
C ALA A 310 19.85 1.86 8.92
N GLY A 311 19.49 3.06 8.45
CA GLY A 311 18.16 3.63 8.66
C GLY A 311 17.03 2.73 8.14
N ALA A 312 17.18 2.20 6.92
CA ALA A 312 16.23 1.24 6.35
C ALA A 312 16.21 -0.09 7.14
N PHE A 313 17.38 -0.59 7.55
CA PHE A 313 17.50 -1.80 8.37
C PHE A 313 16.81 -1.64 9.73
N PHE A 314 17.01 -0.53 10.44
CA PHE A 314 16.31 -0.27 11.71
C PHE A 314 14.80 -0.11 11.51
N ALA A 315 14.37 0.46 10.39
CA ALA A 315 12.95 0.53 10.06
C ALA A 315 12.36 -0.86 9.84
N TRP A 316 13.06 -1.74 9.11
CA TRP A 316 12.72 -3.15 8.88
C TRP A 316 12.70 -3.97 10.18
N ASN A 317 13.78 -3.92 10.95
CA ASN A 317 13.96 -4.74 12.15
C ASN A 317 12.97 -4.38 13.29
N ARG A 318 12.36 -3.20 13.22
CA ARG A 318 11.28 -2.77 14.13
C ARG A 318 9.88 -3.07 13.58
N GLN A 319 9.77 -3.78 12.46
CA GLN A 319 8.47 -4.28 12.02
C GLN A 319 8.11 -5.49 12.86
N GLU A 320 6.97 -5.40 13.54
CA GLU A 320 6.39 -6.51 14.27
C GLU A 320 5.42 -7.27 13.34
N PRO A 321 5.23 -8.59 13.53
CA PRO A 321 4.19 -9.33 12.83
C PRO A 321 2.84 -8.65 13.00
N PHE A 322 2.12 -8.42 11.89
CA PHE A 322 0.80 -7.78 11.95
C PHE A 322 -0.23 -8.57 12.78
N LEU A 323 -0.03 -9.89 12.85
CA LEU A 323 -0.83 -10.84 13.61
C LEU A 323 0.12 -11.78 14.36
N SER A 324 -0.03 -11.88 15.69
CA SER A 324 0.69 -12.87 16.48
C SER A 324 0.07 -14.26 16.33
N GLU A 325 0.84 -15.32 16.59
CA GLU A 325 0.34 -16.70 16.59
C GLU A 325 -0.83 -16.88 17.58
N LEU A 326 -0.76 -16.23 18.74
CA LEU A 326 -1.85 -16.22 19.71
C LEU A 326 -3.10 -15.55 19.15
N GLU A 327 -2.99 -14.38 18.54
CA GLU A 327 -4.13 -13.70 17.92
C GLU A 327 -4.75 -14.54 16.82
N LEU A 328 -3.93 -15.18 15.97
CA LEU A 328 -4.40 -16.08 14.91
C LEU A 328 -5.21 -17.25 15.50
N ALA A 329 -4.67 -17.95 16.50
CA ALA A 329 -5.34 -19.08 17.14
C ALA A 329 -6.69 -18.67 17.79
N ARG A 330 -6.76 -17.47 18.39
CA ARG A 330 -8.01 -16.93 18.96
C ARG A 330 -9.01 -16.52 17.89
N LEU A 331 -8.54 -15.96 16.77
CA LEU A 331 -9.37 -15.60 15.63
C LEU A 331 -9.95 -16.82 14.91
N GLU A 332 -9.17 -17.89 14.75
CA GLU A 332 -9.67 -19.17 14.22
C GLU A 332 -10.73 -19.79 15.13
N ALA A 333 -10.52 -19.73 16.44
CA ALA A 333 -11.51 -20.18 17.41
C ALA A 333 -12.79 -19.33 17.37
N ALA A 334 -12.68 -18.01 17.19
CA ALA A 334 -13.83 -17.14 16.99
C ALA A 334 -14.54 -17.43 15.66
N ASN A 335 -13.79 -17.73 14.59
CA ASN A 335 -14.35 -18.14 13.30
C ASN A 335 -15.23 -19.40 13.44
N ARG A 336 -14.78 -20.43 14.17
CA ARG A 336 -15.62 -21.62 14.45
C ARG A 336 -16.99 -21.28 15.03
N VAL A 337 -17.03 -20.30 15.93
CA VAL A 337 -18.28 -19.85 16.55
C VAL A 337 -19.13 -19.08 15.54
N VAL A 338 -18.53 -18.15 14.80
CA VAL A 338 -19.23 -17.37 13.76
C VAL A 338 -19.80 -18.29 12.68
N ALA A 339 -19.03 -19.27 12.22
CA ALA A 339 -19.43 -20.23 11.20
C ALA A 339 -20.62 -21.11 11.63
N ALA A 340 -20.83 -21.30 12.94
CA ALA A 340 -21.96 -22.03 13.49
C ALA A 340 -23.24 -21.17 13.62
N THR A 341 -23.18 -19.86 13.33
CA THR A 341 -24.34 -18.96 13.37
C THR A 341 -25.02 -18.81 12.02
N GLU A 342 -26.32 -18.52 12.04
CA GLU A 342 -27.09 -18.24 10.83
C GLU A 342 -26.48 -17.07 10.03
N PRO A 343 -26.36 -17.20 8.69
CA PRO A 343 -25.95 -16.10 7.83
C PRO A 343 -26.79 -14.85 8.05
N GLY A 344 -26.17 -13.67 7.98
CA GLY A 344 -26.86 -12.39 8.22
C GLY A 344 -27.03 -12.03 9.70
N THR A 345 -26.65 -12.90 10.64
CA THR A 345 -26.58 -12.55 12.08
C THR A 345 -25.49 -11.51 12.32
N ALA A 346 -25.82 -10.40 12.98
CA ALA A 346 -24.85 -9.36 13.34
C ALA A 346 -23.78 -9.90 14.30
N ILE A 347 -22.50 -9.70 13.97
CA ILE A 347 -21.35 -10.18 14.74
C ILE A 347 -20.76 -9.00 15.52
N VAL A 348 -21.12 -8.87 16.79
CA VAL A 348 -20.71 -7.76 17.65
C VAL A 348 -19.43 -8.14 18.40
N VAL A 349 -18.31 -7.54 18.02
CA VAL A 349 -17.01 -7.77 18.67
C VAL A 349 -16.77 -6.72 19.74
N TRP A 350 -16.70 -7.17 20.99
CA TRP A 350 -16.40 -6.32 22.12
C TRP A 350 -14.90 -6.01 22.18
N VAL A 351 -14.59 -4.72 22.32
CA VAL A 351 -13.22 -4.23 22.43
C VAL A 351 -13.13 -3.29 23.62
N ASN A 352 -12.28 -3.63 24.58
CA ASN A 352 -12.03 -2.82 25.75
C ASN A 352 -10.53 -2.74 26.04
N GLU A 353 -9.95 -1.59 25.70
CA GLU A 353 -8.57 -1.30 26.03
C GLU A 353 -8.49 -0.77 27.47
N GLY A 354 -7.66 -1.40 28.32
CA GLY A 354 -7.46 -1.02 29.72
C GLY A 354 -6.92 0.39 29.92
N GLU A 355 -6.04 0.85 29.04
CA GLU A 355 -5.38 2.15 29.11
C GLU A 355 -5.54 2.88 27.76
N GLY A 356 -5.92 4.16 27.77
CA GLY A 356 -6.01 4.98 26.56
C GLY A 356 -7.37 4.94 25.82
N PRO A 357 -7.44 5.55 24.61
CA PRO A 357 -8.71 5.88 23.98
C PRO A 357 -9.41 4.68 23.30
N GLY A 358 -8.76 3.52 23.16
CA GLY A 358 -9.38 2.33 22.55
C GLY A 358 -9.45 2.34 21.03
N THR A 359 -9.23 3.47 20.35
CA THR A 359 -9.50 3.64 18.91
C THR A 359 -8.55 2.85 18.01
N PHE A 360 -7.27 2.76 18.37
CA PHE A 360 -6.33 1.92 17.65
C PHE A 360 -6.69 0.45 17.80
N LEU A 361 -6.93 -0.01 19.03
CA LEU A 361 -7.33 -1.39 19.31
C LEU A 361 -8.65 -1.76 18.61
N ALA A 362 -9.66 -0.88 18.64
CA ALA A 362 -10.96 -1.10 18.00
C ALA A 362 -10.84 -1.25 16.48
N THR A 363 -10.09 -0.37 15.83
CA THR A 363 -9.88 -0.44 14.36
C THR A 363 -8.99 -1.63 13.98
N ARG A 364 -8.02 -2.01 14.82
CA ARG A 364 -7.22 -3.24 14.63
C ARG A 364 -8.07 -4.50 14.77
N ALA A 365 -8.82 -4.63 15.86
CA ALA A 365 -9.72 -5.76 16.12
C ALA A 365 -10.74 -5.93 14.98
N GLY A 366 -11.41 -4.85 14.57
CA GLY A 366 -12.34 -4.88 13.45
C GLY A 366 -11.70 -5.30 12.12
N ASN A 367 -10.45 -4.93 11.86
CA ASN A 367 -9.72 -5.38 10.67
C ASN A 367 -9.32 -6.86 10.76
N LEU A 368 -8.93 -7.35 11.93
CA LEU A 368 -8.46 -8.72 12.13
C LEU A 368 -9.62 -9.73 12.18
N VAL A 369 -10.72 -9.40 12.86
CA VAL A 369 -11.92 -10.26 12.88
C VAL A 369 -12.52 -10.37 11.48
N ARG A 370 -12.66 -9.27 10.73
CA ARG A 370 -13.07 -9.33 9.31
C ARG A 370 -12.13 -10.16 8.45
N ALA A 371 -10.84 -10.16 8.77
CA ALA A 371 -9.89 -10.99 8.03
C ALA A 371 -10.02 -12.47 8.38
N ALA A 372 -10.61 -12.82 9.53
CA ALA A 372 -10.68 -14.19 10.03
C ALA A 372 -12.01 -14.89 9.77
N VAL A 373 -13.12 -14.14 9.73
CA VAL A 373 -14.45 -14.70 9.42
C VAL A 373 -14.57 -15.11 7.94
N PRO A 374 -15.53 -15.99 7.59
CA PRO A 374 -15.77 -16.34 6.20
C PRO A 374 -16.10 -15.09 5.36
N PRO A 375 -15.73 -15.03 4.06
CA PRO A 375 -15.90 -13.83 3.24
C PRO A 375 -17.34 -13.30 3.23
N ALA A 376 -18.33 -14.20 3.16
CA ALA A 376 -19.75 -13.87 3.19
C ALA A 376 -20.22 -13.22 4.52
N ARG A 377 -19.43 -13.33 5.60
CA ARG A 377 -19.73 -12.79 6.94
C ARG A 377 -18.95 -11.51 7.25
N ILE A 378 -18.08 -11.04 6.35
CA ILE A 378 -17.25 -9.83 6.57
C ILE A 378 -18.11 -8.60 6.85
N ARG A 379 -19.26 -8.48 6.16
CA ARG A 379 -20.20 -7.37 6.31
C ARG A 379 -20.94 -7.37 7.64
N ASP A 380 -21.06 -8.53 8.28
CA ASP A 380 -21.80 -8.70 9.53
C ASP A 380 -20.98 -8.27 10.76
N VAL A 381 -19.66 -8.09 10.60
CA VAL A 381 -18.77 -7.73 11.70
C VAL A 381 -18.91 -6.25 12.06
N VAL A 382 -19.27 -5.98 13.30
CA VAL A 382 -19.30 -4.64 13.91
C VAL A 382 -18.49 -4.64 15.21
N VAL A 383 -17.80 -3.54 15.49
CA VAL A 383 -17.01 -3.39 16.72
C VAL A 383 -17.80 -2.57 17.73
N PHE A 384 -17.91 -3.09 18.95
CA PHE A 384 -18.51 -2.42 20.08
C PHE A 384 -17.46 -2.00 21.10
N VAL A 385 -17.50 -0.73 21.51
CA VAL A 385 -16.64 -0.22 22.58
C VAL A 385 -17.50 0.33 23.71
N PRO A 386 -17.37 -0.21 24.93
CA PRO A 386 -18.16 0.28 26.06
C PRO A 386 -17.71 1.69 26.47
N SER A 387 -18.67 2.48 26.94
CA SER A 387 -18.40 3.76 27.58
C SER A 387 -17.67 3.57 28.90
N ARG A 388 -16.76 4.49 29.21
CA ARG A 388 -16.21 4.68 30.55
C ARG A 388 -16.74 5.97 31.15
N THR A 389 -16.99 5.97 32.46
CA THR A 389 -17.19 7.19 33.22
C THR A 389 -15.82 7.74 33.64
N ALA A 390 -15.68 9.06 33.76
CA ALA A 390 -14.43 9.69 34.22
C ALA A 390 -14.05 9.23 35.64
N GLU A 391 -15.02 8.82 36.46
CA GLU A 391 -14.79 8.28 37.81
C GLU A 391 -14.16 6.89 37.82
N ALA A 392 -14.28 6.11 36.74
CA ALA A 392 -13.83 4.71 36.70
C ALA A 392 -12.36 4.54 36.27
N ASP A 393 -11.67 5.61 35.85
CA ASP A 393 -10.31 5.52 35.31
C ASP A 393 -9.48 6.80 35.56
N PRO A 394 -8.51 6.79 36.51
CA PRO A 394 -7.68 7.95 36.81
C PRO A 394 -6.78 8.39 35.65
N ALA A 395 -6.45 7.51 34.70
CA ALA A 395 -5.69 7.88 33.50
C ALA A 395 -6.52 8.72 32.51
N THR A 396 -7.85 8.55 32.54
CA THR A 396 -8.78 9.29 31.68
C THR A 396 -9.16 10.66 32.28
N GLN A 397 -9.02 10.84 33.60
CA GLN A 397 -9.14 12.15 34.25
C GLN A 397 -7.96 13.09 33.93
N ALA A 398 -6.79 12.53 33.61
CA ALA A 398 -5.58 13.28 33.33
C ALA A 398 -5.53 13.91 31.92
N ASP A 399 -6.36 13.44 30.98
CA ASP A 399 -6.37 13.92 29.59
C ASP A 399 -7.81 14.02 29.02
N PRO A 400 -8.38 15.24 28.96
CA PRO A 400 -9.71 15.49 28.41
C PRO A 400 -9.89 15.03 26.95
N ASP A 401 -8.83 15.04 26.13
CA ASP A 401 -8.92 14.62 24.73
C ASP A 401 -9.10 13.09 24.63
N LEU A 402 -8.48 12.33 25.53
CA LEU A 402 -8.69 10.87 25.63
C LEU A 402 -10.13 10.54 26.02
N LEU A 403 -10.70 11.28 26.96
CA LEU A 403 -12.09 11.10 27.37
C LEU A 403 -13.05 11.43 26.22
N ALA A 404 -12.80 12.51 25.49
CA ALA A 404 -13.60 12.91 24.34
C ALA A 404 -13.54 11.86 23.22
N GLU A 405 -12.34 11.35 22.92
CA GLU A 405 -12.10 10.30 21.93
C GLU A 405 -12.83 8.99 22.31
N ARG A 406 -12.67 8.52 23.55
CA ARG A 406 -13.33 7.30 24.04
C ARG A 406 -14.85 7.45 24.06
N SER A 407 -15.36 8.60 24.48
CA SER A 407 -16.80 8.89 24.50
C SER A 407 -17.40 8.90 23.09
N ALA A 408 -16.71 9.51 22.12
CA ALA A 408 -17.13 9.49 20.73
C ALA A 408 -17.12 8.06 20.16
N LEU A 409 -16.08 7.27 20.46
CA LEU A 409 -15.96 5.89 20.02
C LEU A 409 -17.10 5.02 20.57
N ALA A 410 -17.43 5.17 21.85
CA ALA A 410 -18.52 4.42 22.46
C ALA A 410 -19.90 4.84 21.91
N ARG A 411 -20.11 6.11 21.57
CA ARG A 411 -21.35 6.56 20.92
C ARG A 411 -21.49 6.03 19.49
N LEU A 412 -20.43 6.13 18.69
CA LEU A 412 -20.45 5.69 17.29
C LEU A 412 -20.57 4.17 17.19
N SER A 413 -19.80 3.41 17.98
CA SER A 413 -19.91 1.95 18.00
C SER A 413 -21.28 1.46 18.46
N ARG A 414 -21.91 2.11 19.46
CA ARG A 414 -23.31 1.84 19.83
C ARG A 414 -24.27 2.02 18.66
N ARG A 415 -24.12 3.12 17.92
CA ARG A 415 -24.94 3.39 16.73
C ARG A 415 -24.71 2.34 15.64
N ASP A 416 -23.46 1.96 15.39
CA ASP A 416 -23.12 0.96 14.38
C ASP A 416 -23.68 -0.42 14.74
N VAL A 417 -23.63 -0.81 16.02
CA VAL A 417 -24.29 -2.04 16.51
C VAL A 417 -25.79 -1.97 16.31
N ALA A 418 -26.45 -0.87 16.68
CA ALA A 418 -27.89 -0.73 16.50
C ALA A 418 -28.30 -0.86 15.02
N LEU A 419 -27.53 -0.25 14.11
CA LEU A 419 -27.76 -0.37 12.67
C LEU A 419 -27.52 -1.79 12.14
N ALA A 420 -26.47 -2.48 12.61
CA ALA A 420 -26.18 -3.85 12.22
C ALA A 420 -27.30 -4.80 12.68
N VAL A 421 -27.69 -4.72 13.95
CA VAL A 421 -28.78 -5.54 14.52
C VAL A 421 -30.11 -5.28 13.81
N ALA A 422 -30.41 -4.02 13.46
CA ALA A 422 -31.61 -3.69 12.70
C ALA A 422 -31.62 -4.29 11.28
N ARG A 423 -30.45 -4.40 10.62
CA ARG A 423 -30.33 -5.06 9.31
C ARG A 423 -30.41 -6.58 9.38
N SER A 424 -30.15 -7.14 10.56
CA SER A 424 -30.16 -8.58 10.84
C SER A 424 -31.49 -9.04 11.47
N ASP A 425 -32.57 -8.26 11.34
CA ASP A 425 -33.88 -8.56 11.96
C ASP A 425 -33.81 -8.88 13.46
N GLY A 426 -32.86 -8.25 14.17
CA GLY A 426 -32.63 -8.48 15.58
C GLY A 426 -31.66 -9.62 15.91
N ALA A 427 -31.31 -10.47 14.94
CA ALA A 427 -30.35 -11.56 15.13
C ALA A 427 -28.95 -10.99 15.40
N ARG A 428 -28.36 -11.36 16.54
CA ARG A 428 -27.02 -10.92 16.92
C ARG A 428 -26.28 -11.98 17.73
N ILE A 429 -24.96 -11.96 17.63
CA ILE A 429 -24.05 -12.61 18.57
C ILE A 429 -23.03 -11.62 19.10
N ASP A 430 -22.85 -11.62 20.41
CA ASP A 430 -21.82 -10.86 21.09
C ASP A 430 -20.59 -11.75 21.30
N LEU A 431 -19.45 -11.30 20.78
CA LEU A 431 -18.16 -11.98 20.83
C LEU A 431 -17.15 -11.17 21.62
N LEU A 432 -16.38 -11.88 22.42
CA LEU A 432 -15.28 -11.33 23.17
C LEU A 432 -14.03 -12.17 22.93
N ILE A 433 -12.99 -11.53 22.41
CA ILE A 433 -11.74 -12.16 22.01
C ILE A 433 -10.62 -11.56 22.86
N ALA A 434 -9.98 -12.37 23.70
CA ALA A 434 -9.05 -11.91 24.74
C ALA A 434 -7.92 -10.99 24.27
N PRO A 435 -7.29 -11.17 23.08
CA PRO A 435 -6.33 -10.21 22.55
C PRO A 435 -6.85 -8.77 22.35
N PHE A 436 -8.17 -8.60 22.21
CA PHE A 436 -8.81 -7.30 21.94
C PHE A 436 -9.61 -6.76 23.13
N ASP A 437 -9.61 -7.46 24.25
CA ASP A 437 -10.36 -7.06 25.43
C ASP A 437 -9.59 -7.47 26.69
N ARG A 438 -9.36 -6.50 27.57
CA ARG A 438 -8.89 -6.77 28.93
C ARG A 438 -10.09 -7.15 29.81
N ILE A 439 -10.56 -8.38 29.67
CA ILE A 439 -11.52 -8.95 30.61
C ILE A 439 -10.81 -9.30 31.92
N ASP A 440 -11.43 -8.94 33.05
CA ASP A 440 -11.27 -9.72 34.27
C ASP A 440 -12.02 -11.06 34.09
N LEU A 441 -11.27 -12.09 33.66
CA LEU A 441 -11.77 -13.44 33.40
C LEU A 441 -12.57 -14.02 34.60
N PRO A 442 -12.08 -13.91 35.86
CA PRO A 442 -12.87 -14.24 37.05
C PRO A 442 -14.18 -13.46 37.19
N ALA A 443 -14.22 -12.16 36.88
CA ALA A 443 -15.47 -11.39 36.92
C ALA A 443 -16.46 -11.81 35.82
N ALA A 444 -16.01 -11.98 34.58
CA ALA A 444 -16.86 -12.40 33.47
C ALA A 444 -17.50 -13.78 33.68
N GLN A 445 -16.78 -14.70 34.32
CA GLN A 445 -17.31 -16.01 34.71
C GLN A 445 -18.33 -15.93 35.85
N ARG A 446 -18.10 -15.04 36.83
CA ARG A 446 -19.04 -14.80 37.95
C ARG A 446 -20.35 -14.16 37.52
N GLU A 447 -20.30 -13.27 36.53
CA GLU A 447 -21.48 -12.55 36.04
C GLU A 447 -22.46 -13.41 35.21
N ARG A 448 -22.08 -14.65 34.82
CA ARG A 448 -22.84 -15.53 33.91
C ARG A 448 -23.32 -14.84 32.62
N ARG A 449 -22.73 -13.69 32.26
CA ARG A 449 -23.03 -12.93 31.04
C ARG A 449 -22.25 -13.43 29.83
N TRP A 450 -21.19 -14.21 30.06
CA TRP A 450 -20.29 -14.74 29.06
C TRP A 450 -20.04 -16.22 29.31
N ALA A 451 -20.22 -17.03 28.27
CA ALA A 451 -19.84 -18.44 28.23
C ALA A 451 -18.53 -18.56 27.45
N ARG A 452 -17.59 -19.35 27.98
CA ARG A 452 -16.34 -19.67 27.28
C ARG A 452 -16.66 -20.60 26.12
N ALA A 453 -16.46 -20.13 24.89
CA ALA A 453 -16.62 -20.94 23.68
C ALA A 453 -15.33 -21.69 23.32
N ALA A 454 -14.18 -21.05 23.57
CA ALA A 454 -12.86 -21.63 23.43
C ALA A 454 -11.89 -20.90 24.35
N ASP A 455 -10.64 -21.37 24.42
CA ASP A 455 -9.58 -20.63 25.08
C ASP A 455 -9.49 -19.20 24.51
N GLY A 456 -9.64 -18.20 25.39
CA GLY A 456 -9.60 -16.78 25.04
C GLY A 456 -10.72 -16.28 24.11
N VAL A 457 -11.80 -17.04 23.91
CA VAL A 457 -12.98 -16.63 23.13
C VAL A 457 -14.25 -16.89 23.96
N PHE A 458 -15.05 -15.84 24.13
CA PHE A 458 -16.27 -15.87 24.94
C PHE A 458 -17.45 -15.34 24.13
N VAL A 459 -18.63 -15.89 24.41
CA VAL A 459 -19.90 -15.56 23.74
C VAL A 459 -21.02 -15.39 24.74
N GLN A 460 -22.13 -14.78 24.32
CA GLN A 460 -23.34 -14.78 25.13
C GLN A 460 -23.82 -16.24 25.42
N PRO A 461 -24.28 -16.56 26.64
CA PRO A 461 -24.80 -17.87 26.98
C PRO A 461 -25.89 -18.35 26.00
N GLY A 462 -25.83 -19.62 25.60
CA GLY A 462 -26.81 -20.24 24.69
C GLY A 462 -26.32 -20.46 23.26
N VAL A 463 -25.18 -19.88 22.88
CA VAL A 463 -24.54 -20.15 21.58
C VAL A 463 -23.62 -21.37 21.70
N ALA A 464 -23.92 -22.44 20.96
CA ALA A 464 -23.10 -23.66 20.98
C ALA A 464 -21.85 -23.51 20.09
N PRO A 465 -20.64 -23.81 20.58
CA PRO A 465 -19.39 -23.58 19.84
C PRO A 465 -19.04 -24.68 18.82
N THR A 466 -19.99 -25.47 18.35
CA THR A 466 -19.72 -26.77 17.71
C THR A 466 -19.44 -26.71 16.20
N GLY A 467 -18.91 -25.60 15.69
CA GLY A 467 -18.57 -25.42 14.28
C GLY A 467 -17.12 -25.78 13.93
N HIS A 468 -16.88 -26.21 12.69
CA HIS A 468 -15.53 -26.20 12.11
C HIS A 468 -15.21 -24.80 11.58
N ALA A 469 -13.94 -24.42 11.53
CA ALA A 469 -13.56 -23.11 11.01
C ALA A 469 -13.86 -23.12 9.52
N ALA A 470 -14.76 -22.23 9.08
CA ALA A 470 -15.05 -22.08 7.67
C ALA A 470 -14.03 -21.10 7.07
N ASP A 471 -13.28 -21.54 6.07
CA ASP A 471 -12.27 -20.72 5.37
C ASP A 471 -11.26 -20.07 6.35
N PRO A 472 -10.44 -20.90 7.05
CA PRO A 472 -9.49 -20.40 8.04
C PRO A 472 -8.37 -19.58 7.40
N LEU A 473 -7.84 -18.61 8.15
CA LEU A 473 -6.62 -17.90 7.74
C LEU A 473 -5.45 -18.89 7.78
N GLU A 474 -4.87 -19.20 6.63
CA GLU A 474 -3.71 -20.09 6.58
C GLU A 474 -2.47 -19.39 7.13
N ALA A 475 -1.90 -19.96 8.20
CA ALA A 475 -0.60 -19.54 8.71
C ALA A 475 0.47 -19.72 7.62
N SER A 476 1.43 -18.81 7.56
CA SER A 476 2.59 -18.95 6.68
C SER A 476 3.89 -18.89 7.48
N THR A 477 4.92 -19.52 6.94
CA THR A 477 6.27 -19.52 7.52
C THR A 477 7.13 -18.45 6.86
N PRO A 478 8.18 -17.94 7.54
CA PRO A 478 9.12 -17.01 6.92
C PRO A 478 9.72 -17.53 5.61
N GLY A 479 10.00 -18.83 5.52
CA GLY A 479 10.52 -19.46 4.31
C GLY A 479 9.50 -19.49 3.17
N ALA A 480 8.24 -19.80 3.46
CA ALA A 480 7.17 -19.79 2.46
C ALA A 480 6.90 -18.37 1.93
N ILE A 481 6.88 -17.37 2.80
CA ILE A 481 6.80 -15.95 2.43
C ILE A 481 7.97 -15.53 1.53
N ALA A 482 9.20 -15.94 1.87
CA ALA A 482 10.37 -15.61 1.06
C ALA A 482 10.29 -16.23 -0.35
N ILE A 483 9.89 -17.50 -0.45
CA ILE A 483 9.68 -18.18 -1.74
C ILE A 483 8.56 -17.51 -2.53
N ALA A 484 7.42 -17.22 -1.89
CA ALA A 484 6.30 -16.54 -2.53
C ALA A 484 6.71 -15.15 -3.04
N GLY A 485 7.52 -14.40 -2.29
CA GLY A 485 8.08 -13.11 -2.72
C GLY A 485 8.98 -13.22 -3.95
N LEU A 486 9.87 -14.22 -3.99
CA LEU A 486 10.71 -14.50 -5.17
C LEU A 486 9.86 -14.88 -6.39
N LEU A 487 8.87 -15.76 -6.21
CA LEU A 487 7.95 -16.18 -7.27
C LEU A 487 7.10 -15.01 -7.78
N ALA A 488 6.56 -14.17 -6.89
CA ALA A 488 5.82 -12.98 -7.26
C ALA A 488 6.70 -12.00 -8.05
N PHE A 489 7.93 -11.74 -7.60
CA PHE A 489 8.86 -10.89 -8.35
C PHE A 489 9.19 -11.45 -9.73
N ALA A 490 9.49 -12.75 -9.83
CA ALA A 490 9.77 -13.43 -11.09
C ALA A 490 8.55 -13.40 -12.03
N PHE A 491 7.36 -13.67 -11.50
CA PHE A 491 6.09 -13.61 -12.23
C PHE A 491 5.82 -12.23 -12.80
N LEU A 492 5.93 -11.18 -11.97
CA LEU A 492 5.71 -9.80 -12.42
C LEU A 492 6.75 -9.42 -13.48
N SER A 493 7.99 -9.82 -13.29
CA SER A 493 9.07 -9.58 -14.27
C SER A 493 8.78 -10.27 -15.61
N ALA A 494 8.41 -11.55 -15.61
CA ALA A 494 8.08 -12.28 -16.83
C ALA A 494 6.87 -11.68 -17.54
N SER A 495 5.80 -11.39 -16.80
CA SER A 495 4.54 -10.86 -17.35
C SER A 495 4.72 -9.44 -17.93
N GLY A 496 5.60 -8.63 -17.35
CA GLY A 496 5.85 -7.27 -17.81
C GLY A 496 6.94 -7.12 -18.87
N PHE A 497 7.83 -8.10 -19.05
CA PHE A 497 9.01 -7.95 -19.90
C PHE A 497 8.68 -7.67 -21.37
N GLY A 498 7.70 -8.38 -21.94
CA GLY A 498 7.27 -8.14 -23.33
C GLY A 498 6.77 -6.70 -23.55
N TRP A 499 5.92 -6.21 -22.64
CA TRP A 499 5.45 -4.81 -22.67
C TRP A 499 6.59 -3.82 -22.45
N ALA A 500 7.53 -4.12 -21.56
CA ALA A 500 8.71 -3.29 -21.32
C ALA A 500 9.57 -3.17 -22.59
N ARG A 501 9.82 -4.28 -23.29
CA ARG A 501 10.54 -4.30 -24.59
C ARG A 501 9.77 -3.59 -25.72
N ALA A 502 8.45 -3.53 -25.64
CA ALA A 502 7.65 -2.75 -26.58
C ALA A 502 7.73 -1.24 -26.30
N ALA A 503 7.87 -0.86 -25.02
CA ALA A 503 7.91 0.53 -24.56
C ALA A 503 9.30 1.16 -24.64
N THR A 504 10.37 0.43 -24.33
CA THR A 504 11.75 0.93 -24.27
C THR A 504 12.64 0.28 -25.34
N ALA A 505 13.63 1.04 -25.81
CA ALA A 505 14.58 0.52 -26.80
C ALA A 505 15.64 -0.39 -26.13
N ASP A 506 16.14 0.03 -24.97
CA ASP A 506 17.19 -0.65 -24.23
C ASP A 506 16.67 -1.87 -23.45
N ALA A 507 17.40 -2.99 -23.54
CA ALA A 507 16.98 -4.25 -22.93
C ALA A 507 17.16 -4.29 -21.40
N LEU A 508 18.14 -3.56 -20.86
CA LEU A 508 18.37 -3.45 -19.42
C LEU A 508 17.31 -2.56 -18.78
N ASP A 509 16.93 -1.44 -19.41
CA ASP A 509 15.79 -0.64 -18.92
C ASP A 509 14.49 -1.44 -19.01
N ALA A 510 14.30 -2.21 -20.07
CA ALA A 510 13.14 -3.10 -20.15
C ALA A 510 13.14 -4.14 -19.02
N ALA A 511 14.27 -4.79 -18.74
CA ALA A 511 14.38 -5.75 -17.66
C ALA A 511 14.14 -5.11 -16.29
N ALA A 512 14.64 -3.90 -16.06
CA ALA A 512 14.45 -3.16 -14.82
C ALA A 512 13.00 -2.70 -14.62
N LEU A 513 12.31 -2.31 -15.69
CA LEU A 513 10.91 -1.87 -15.64
C LEU A 513 9.90 -3.02 -15.70
N ALA A 514 10.35 -4.22 -16.10
CA ALA A 514 9.51 -5.40 -16.26
C ALA A 514 8.61 -5.70 -15.04
N PRO A 515 9.11 -5.80 -13.79
CA PRO A 515 8.25 -6.10 -12.64
C PRO A 515 7.18 -5.01 -12.40
N SER A 516 7.51 -3.74 -12.58
CA SER A 516 6.55 -2.63 -12.43
C SER A 516 5.48 -2.65 -13.52
N ILE A 517 5.86 -2.93 -14.76
CA ILE A 517 4.93 -3.07 -15.90
C ILE A 517 4.07 -4.32 -15.75
N GLY A 518 4.63 -5.42 -15.22
CA GLY A 518 3.87 -6.63 -14.87
C GLY A 518 2.81 -6.36 -13.82
N ALA A 519 3.16 -5.63 -12.74
CA ALA A 519 2.19 -5.20 -11.74
C ALA A 519 1.08 -4.32 -12.37
N ALA A 520 1.46 -3.36 -13.22
CA ALA A 520 0.51 -2.47 -13.88
C ALA A 520 -0.50 -3.23 -14.75
N THR A 521 0.00 -4.11 -15.61
CA THR A 521 -0.83 -4.87 -16.55
C THR A 521 -1.68 -5.90 -15.83
N THR A 522 -1.19 -6.50 -14.73
CA THR A 522 -1.97 -7.39 -13.88
C THR A 522 -3.10 -6.65 -13.17
N ILE A 523 -2.84 -5.44 -12.63
CA ILE A 523 -3.89 -4.60 -12.02
C ILE A 523 -4.98 -4.26 -13.03
N LEU A 524 -4.58 -3.81 -14.23
CA LEU A 524 -5.54 -3.43 -15.27
C LEU A 524 -6.33 -4.64 -15.78
N ALA A 525 -5.68 -5.81 -15.92
CA ALA A 525 -6.34 -7.05 -16.31
C ALA A 525 -7.31 -7.54 -15.23
N ALA A 526 -6.93 -7.48 -13.95
CA ALA A 526 -7.79 -7.85 -12.83
C ALA A 526 -9.06 -7.00 -12.81
N VAL A 527 -8.94 -5.67 -12.91
CA VAL A 527 -10.10 -4.77 -12.98
C VAL A 527 -10.94 -5.06 -14.22
N LEU A 528 -10.33 -5.22 -15.40
CA LEU A 528 -11.09 -5.52 -16.62
C LEU A 528 -11.86 -6.85 -16.52
N LEU A 529 -11.26 -7.89 -15.97
CA LEU A 529 -11.89 -9.20 -15.83
C LEU A 529 -13.02 -9.20 -14.80
N ASP A 530 -12.82 -8.52 -13.67
CA ASP A 530 -13.86 -8.30 -12.67
C ASP A 530 -15.09 -7.60 -13.29
N LEU A 531 -14.86 -6.57 -14.11
CA LEU A 531 -15.91 -5.88 -14.86
C LEU A 531 -16.64 -6.77 -15.87
N LEU A 532 -15.97 -7.78 -16.40
CA LEU A 532 -16.56 -8.78 -17.30
C LEU A 532 -17.23 -9.92 -16.53
N GLY A 533 -17.29 -9.85 -15.20
CA GLY A 533 -17.92 -10.85 -14.32
C GLY A 533 -17.05 -12.07 -14.07
N ALA A 534 -15.75 -12.03 -14.39
CA ALA A 534 -14.84 -13.13 -14.11
C ALA A 534 -14.38 -13.11 -12.65
N ARG A 535 -14.58 -14.22 -11.94
CA ARG A 535 -14.12 -14.39 -10.56
C ARG A 535 -12.60 -14.44 -10.46
N LEU A 536 -12.05 -13.73 -9.48
CA LEU A 536 -10.60 -13.64 -9.24
C LEU A 536 -10.13 -14.49 -8.05
N ASP A 537 -11.02 -15.18 -7.33
CA ASP A 537 -10.72 -15.98 -6.14
C ASP A 537 -10.47 -17.47 -6.42
N GLY A 538 -10.53 -17.91 -7.68
CA GLY A 538 -10.23 -19.29 -8.05
C GLY A 538 -10.46 -19.63 -9.52
N GLY A 539 -10.04 -20.83 -9.91
CA GLY A 539 -10.26 -21.37 -11.26
C GLY A 539 -9.44 -20.68 -12.35
N ALA A 540 -10.07 -20.37 -13.49
CA ALA A 540 -9.40 -19.83 -14.67
C ALA A 540 -9.13 -18.31 -14.61
N GLY A 541 -9.85 -17.55 -13.77
CA GLY A 541 -9.80 -16.09 -13.76
C GLY A 541 -8.39 -15.52 -13.49
N PRO A 542 -7.73 -15.90 -12.38
CA PRO A 542 -6.35 -15.50 -12.09
C PRO A 542 -5.37 -15.91 -13.21
N ILE A 543 -5.54 -17.11 -13.77
CA ILE A 543 -4.68 -17.61 -14.84
C ILE A 543 -4.85 -16.75 -16.11
N VAL A 544 -6.08 -16.39 -16.47
CA VAL A 544 -6.36 -15.51 -17.61
C VAL A 544 -5.85 -14.09 -17.35
N ALA A 545 -6.08 -13.56 -16.14
CA ALA A 545 -5.58 -12.25 -15.71
C ALA A 545 -4.06 -12.14 -15.77
N SER A 546 -3.36 -13.26 -15.63
CA SER A 546 -1.92 -13.39 -15.71
C SER A 546 -1.43 -13.63 -17.14
N ALA A 547 -1.99 -14.62 -17.82
CA ALA A 547 -1.53 -15.07 -19.13
C ALA A 547 -1.86 -14.07 -20.24
N ALA A 548 -3.04 -13.45 -20.22
CA ALA A 548 -3.46 -12.50 -21.25
C ALA A 548 -2.52 -11.28 -21.36
N PRO A 549 -2.22 -10.53 -20.28
CA PRO A 549 -1.26 -9.45 -20.37
C PRO A 549 0.16 -9.96 -20.67
N GLY A 550 0.60 -11.07 -20.08
CA GLY A 550 1.93 -11.64 -20.35
C GLY A 550 2.14 -11.93 -21.83
N VAL A 551 1.30 -12.80 -22.41
CA VAL A 551 1.36 -13.19 -23.82
C VAL A 551 1.16 -11.97 -24.74
N GLY A 552 0.19 -11.11 -24.41
CA GLY A 552 -0.08 -9.88 -25.17
C GLY A 552 1.15 -8.97 -25.29
N GLY A 553 1.94 -8.85 -24.22
CA GLY A 553 3.15 -8.04 -24.22
C GLY A 553 4.24 -8.60 -25.14
N TYR A 554 4.47 -9.91 -25.10
CA TYR A 554 5.45 -10.54 -25.99
C TYR A 554 5.01 -10.47 -27.46
N LEU A 555 3.72 -10.66 -27.75
CA LEU A 555 3.18 -10.49 -29.10
C LEU A 555 3.35 -9.05 -29.61
N ALA A 556 3.01 -8.06 -28.78
CA ALA A 556 3.19 -6.65 -29.13
C ALA A 556 4.66 -6.33 -29.45
N TRP A 557 5.59 -6.80 -28.62
CA TRP A 557 7.03 -6.64 -28.86
C TRP A 557 7.47 -7.27 -30.18
N LEU A 558 7.10 -8.53 -30.44
CA LEU A 558 7.47 -9.24 -31.67
C LEU A 558 6.93 -8.55 -32.93
N VAL A 559 5.69 -8.07 -32.89
CA VAL A 559 5.09 -7.30 -34.00
C VAL A 559 5.85 -6.00 -34.26
N LEU A 560 6.21 -5.27 -33.21
CA LEU A 560 6.99 -4.03 -33.34
C LEU A 560 8.40 -4.29 -33.86
N GLN A 561 9.05 -5.37 -33.42
CA GLN A 561 10.36 -5.76 -33.89
C GLN A 561 10.35 -6.15 -35.38
N ARG A 562 9.35 -6.93 -35.82
CA ARG A 562 9.16 -7.28 -37.24
C ARG A 562 8.95 -6.03 -38.10
N ARG A 563 8.11 -5.09 -37.66
CA ARG A 563 7.87 -3.83 -38.38
C ARG A 563 9.12 -2.96 -38.47
N ALA A 564 9.96 -2.94 -37.42
CA ALA A 564 11.23 -2.21 -37.46
C ALA A 564 12.19 -2.82 -38.47
N ARG A 565 12.33 -4.16 -38.49
CA ARG A 565 13.16 -4.89 -39.46
C ARG A 565 12.71 -4.67 -40.91
N ALA A 566 11.40 -4.70 -41.16
CA ALA A 566 10.85 -4.46 -42.49
C ALA A 566 11.11 -3.04 -43.01
N ARG A 567 11.17 -2.04 -42.13
CA ARG A 567 11.51 -0.65 -42.51
C ARG A 567 13.01 -0.42 -42.73
N SER A 568 13.84 -1.30 -42.21
CA SER A 568 15.29 -1.26 -42.38
C SER A 568 15.81 -2.19 -43.47
N ALA A 569 14.93 -2.97 -44.11
CA ALA A 569 15.28 -3.76 -45.27
C ALA A 569 15.40 -2.82 -46.49
N PRO A 570 16.51 -2.90 -47.26
CA PRO A 570 16.81 -2.00 -48.37
C PRO A 570 15.83 -2.13 -49.54
#